data_AF-A0A963TIB6-F1
#
_entry.id   AF-A0A963TIB6-F1
#
_cell.length_a   1.000
_cell.length_b   1.000
_cell.length_c   1.000
_cell.angle_alpha   90.00
_cell.angle_beta   90.00
_cell.angle_gamma   90.00
#
_symmetry.space_group_name_H-M   'P 1'
#
loop_
_entity.id
_entity.type
_entity.pdbx_description
1 polymer ?
#
loop_
_entity_poly.entity_id
_entity_poly.type
_entity_poly.pdbx_seq_one_letter_code
_entity_poly.pdbx_strand_id
1 'polypeptide(L)'
;MDRLTDLVIEDLLAEPSNLTAALRGGKRYELTWRPVKLAEAETPVPDGAVCLITGGFGGIGLTLAERLVEERGARIALLSRRPLPAPEAWDSYLRSAPPQDGDAVRIRALRRLGELGASPMVVVGDVCNLQDMEAARRKVEEGFGRIDVVIHAAGAVDDAPILAKTAESVEDVLAPKLHGTMVLDRVFPDGSLALMVVFASTSTVIAPAGQVDYVAANEFLNAWARSRAGGKTRVVSINWGIWSDVGMAAAALAGPASAPEEPVDQPMLDTATFDGGGNRVFGAEWPVERWFLDGHRTGAGQALLPGTGYLELAAEAMRAQGEPGPFEIRDLYFLHPLAVADGGSASVRVRLGHAENGYLFEVRSGLVHEGRPALGLNAEARIAPIDAPAPRVDVLGLLSRCRARV
;
A
#
# COMPACT_ATOMS: atom_id res chain seq x y z
N MET A 1 -51.79 -14.43 25.95
CA MET A 1 -50.97 -14.10 24.76
C MET A 1 -49.78 -13.32 25.27
N ASP A 2 -48.58 -13.62 24.79
CA ASP A 2 -47.38 -12.88 25.20
C ASP A 2 -47.52 -11.43 24.72
N ARG A 3 -47.52 -10.47 25.67
CA ARG A 3 -47.72 -9.04 25.38
C ARG A 3 -46.71 -8.52 24.35
N LEU A 4 -45.53 -9.12 24.24
CA LEU A 4 -44.56 -8.79 23.21
C LEU A 4 -45.01 -9.23 21.82
N THR A 5 -45.63 -10.42 21.72
CA THR A 5 -46.16 -10.95 20.45
C THR A 5 -47.22 -10.00 19.88
N ASP A 6 -48.14 -9.53 20.72
CA ASP A 6 -49.20 -8.60 20.28
C ASP A 6 -48.60 -7.29 19.74
N LEU A 7 -47.61 -6.72 20.44
CA LEU A 7 -46.93 -5.48 20.02
C LEU A 7 -46.11 -5.65 18.73
N VAL A 8 -45.48 -6.81 18.52
CA VAL A 8 -44.72 -7.10 17.29
C VAL A 8 -45.68 -7.29 16.10
N ILE A 9 -46.81 -7.97 16.30
CA ILE A 9 -47.83 -8.12 15.25
C ILE A 9 -48.42 -6.75 14.89
N GLU A 10 -48.72 -5.91 15.89
CA GLU A 10 -49.20 -4.55 15.67
C GLU A 10 -48.20 -3.71 14.85
N ASP A 11 -46.91 -3.80 15.17
CA ASP A 11 -45.85 -3.11 14.42
C ASP A 11 -45.70 -3.62 12.97
N LEU A 12 -45.76 -4.94 12.76
CA LEU A 12 -45.67 -5.55 11.44
C LEU A 12 -46.85 -5.19 10.53
N LEU A 13 -48.03 -4.93 11.11
CA LEU A 13 -49.25 -4.55 10.38
C LEU A 13 -49.38 -3.03 10.19
N ALA A 14 -48.59 -2.24 10.91
CA ALA A 14 -48.60 -0.78 10.79
C ALA A 14 -47.94 -0.31 9.48
N GLU A 15 -48.29 0.90 9.04
CA GLU A 15 -47.62 1.52 7.89
C GLU A 15 -46.15 1.83 8.26
N PRO A 16 -45.15 1.37 7.46
CA PRO A 16 -43.75 1.51 7.83
C PRO A 16 -43.30 2.99 7.81
N SER A 17 -42.97 3.52 8.99
CA SER A 17 -42.39 4.87 9.14
C SER A 17 -40.88 4.87 9.37
N ASN A 18 -40.35 3.78 9.94
CA ASN A 18 -38.94 3.62 10.29
C ASN A 18 -38.56 2.13 10.22
N LEU A 19 -37.35 1.84 9.74
CA LEU A 19 -36.83 0.47 9.61
C LEU A 19 -36.25 -0.09 10.92
N THR A 20 -36.08 0.75 11.94
CA THR A 20 -35.56 0.35 13.25
C THR A 20 -36.44 0.92 14.37
N ALA A 21 -37.02 0.02 15.17
CA ALA A 21 -37.87 0.37 16.31
C ALA A 21 -37.45 -0.33 17.61
N ALA A 22 -37.71 0.31 18.74
CA ALA A 22 -37.56 -0.26 20.07
C ALA A 22 -38.90 -0.23 20.81
N LEU A 23 -39.39 -1.40 21.23
CA LEU A 23 -40.56 -1.53 22.09
C LEU A 23 -40.12 -1.48 23.57
N ARG A 24 -40.56 -0.46 24.31
CA ARG A 24 -40.22 -0.26 25.74
C ARG A 24 -41.42 0.27 26.50
N GLY A 25 -41.80 -0.40 27.59
CA GLY A 25 -42.90 0.04 28.45
C GLY A 25 -44.24 0.21 27.73
N GLY A 26 -44.53 -0.61 26.72
CA GLY A 26 -45.74 -0.52 25.90
C GLY A 26 -45.75 0.64 24.90
N LYS A 27 -44.60 1.27 24.65
CA LYS A 27 -44.43 2.30 23.63
C LYS A 27 -43.46 1.84 22.55
N ARG A 28 -43.72 2.25 21.31
CA ARG A 28 -42.80 2.12 20.19
C ARG A 28 -41.95 3.38 20.07
N TYR A 29 -40.64 3.20 20.04
CA TYR A 29 -39.66 4.27 19.82
C TYR A 29 -38.99 4.03 18.47
N GLU A 30 -38.74 5.11 17.74
CA GLU A 30 -38.05 5.09 16.46
C GLU A 30 -36.59 5.53 16.62
N LEU A 31 -35.70 4.90 15.86
CA LEU A 31 -34.32 5.37 15.79
C LEU A 31 -34.24 6.61 14.89
N THR A 32 -33.80 7.73 15.46
CA THR A 32 -33.54 8.97 14.72
C THR A 32 -32.23 9.60 15.14
N TRP A 33 -31.72 10.50 14.31
CA TRP A 33 -30.46 11.21 14.52
C TRP A 33 -30.72 12.70 14.71
N ARG A 34 -29.99 13.29 15.66
CA ARG A 34 -30.00 14.74 15.89
C ARG A 34 -28.59 15.27 16.00
N PRO A 35 -28.31 16.49 15.54
CA PRO A 35 -27.03 17.15 15.81
C PRO A 35 -26.78 17.23 17.32
N VAL A 36 -25.55 16.95 17.73
CA VAL A 36 -25.10 17.11 19.11
C VAL A 36 -23.92 18.08 19.11
N LYS A 37 -23.97 19.08 19.99
CA LYS A 37 -22.82 19.96 20.23
C LYS A 37 -21.79 19.15 21.01
N LEU A 38 -20.61 18.96 20.43
CA LEU A 38 -19.49 18.35 21.13
C LEU A 38 -19.00 19.32 22.20
N ALA A 39 -18.95 18.86 23.45
CA ALA A 39 -18.28 19.57 24.52
C ALA A 39 -16.76 19.48 24.32
N GLU A 40 -16.01 20.42 24.90
CA GLU A 40 -14.57 20.21 25.06
C GLU A 40 -14.36 18.92 25.86
N ALA A 41 -13.71 17.95 25.24
CA ALA A 41 -13.52 16.64 25.82
C ALA A 41 -12.16 16.58 26.50
N GLU A 42 -12.14 16.29 27.79
CA GLU A 42 -10.93 15.73 28.41
C GLU A 42 -10.67 14.35 27.79
N THR A 43 -9.52 14.23 27.15
CA THR A 43 -9.05 12.95 26.62
C THR A 43 -8.39 12.17 27.75
N PRO A 44 -8.76 10.90 27.99
CA PRO A 44 -8.09 10.06 29.00
C PRO A 44 -6.71 9.59 28.52
N VAL A 45 -6.24 10.07 27.36
CA VAL A 45 -4.93 9.72 26.80
C VAL A 45 -3.87 10.58 27.49
N PRO A 46 -2.98 9.99 28.31
CA PRO A 46 -1.91 10.72 28.97
C PRO A 46 -0.84 11.17 27.96
N ASP A 47 -0.05 12.17 28.32
CA ASP A 47 1.19 12.48 27.60
C ASP A 47 2.14 11.29 27.69
N GLY A 48 2.82 10.98 26.58
CA GLY A 48 3.70 9.82 26.45
C GLY A 48 2.98 8.48 26.41
N ALA A 49 1.66 8.46 26.21
CA ALA A 49 0.85 7.24 26.16
C ALA A 49 1.41 6.19 25.20
N VAL A 50 1.34 4.92 25.59
CA VAL A 50 1.65 3.80 24.71
C VAL A 50 0.37 3.42 23.95
N CYS A 51 0.41 3.56 22.63
CA CYS A 51 -0.73 3.33 21.74
C CYS A 51 -0.49 2.12 20.83
N LEU A 52 -1.36 1.12 20.90
CA LEU A 52 -1.40 0.01 19.93
C LEU A 52 -2.49 0.27 18.89
N ILE A 53 -2.12 0.28 17.61
CA ILE A 53 -3.04 0.56 16.50
C ILE A 53 -3.13 -0.66 15.58
N THR A 54 -4.30 -1.30 15.55
CA THR A 54 -4.59 -2.35 14.56
C THR A 54 -5.04 -1.74 13.25
N GLY A 55 -4.61 -2.29 12.11
CA GLY A 55 -4.82 -1.62 10.82
C GLY A 55 -4.12 -0.26 10.75
N GLY A 56 -3.06 -0.05 11.55
CA GLY A 56 -2.43 1.25 11.76
C GLY A 56 -1.68 1.81 10.56
N PHE A 57 -1.42 0.99 9.55
CA PHE A 57 -0.90 1.44 8.25
C PHE A 57 -2.00 1.93 7.30
N GLY A 58 -3.27 1.80 7.67
CA GLY A 58 -4.37 2.42 6.94
C GLY A 58 -4.36 3.93 7.12
N GLY A 59 -4.83 4.66 6.11
CA GLY A 59 -4.71 6.12 6.04
C GLY A 59 -5.19 6.89 7.29
N ILE A 60 -6.36 6.55 7.84
CA ILE A 60 -6.90 7.20 9.04
C ILE A 60 -6.09 6.79 10.29
N GLY A 61 -5.73 5.52 10.42
CA GLY A 61 -4.95 5.01 11.56
C GLY A 61 -3.58 5.68 11.64
N LEU A 62 -2.91 5.83 10.51
CA LEU A 62 -1.62 6.49 10.41
C LEU A 62 -1.74 8.00 10.69
N THR A 63 -2.78 8.66 10.17
CA THR A 63 -3.02 10.09 10.44
C THR A 63 -3.20 10.34 11.94
N LEU A 64 -3.94 9.47 12.65
CA LEU A 64 -4.05 9.56 14.10
C LEU A 64 -2.74 9.24 14.82
N ALA A 65 -1.96 8.28 14.32
CA ALA A 65 -0.65 7.96 14.89
C ALA A 65 0.28 9.18 14.86
N GLU A 66 0.36 9.87 13.72
CA GLU A 66 1.15 11.10 13.57
C GLU A 66 0.69 12.19 14.54
N ARG A 67 -0.61 12.45 14.63
CA ARG A 67 -1.16 13.46 15.56
C ARG A 67 -0.90 13.11 17.03
N LEU A 68 -0.98 11.84 17.40
CA LEU A 68 -0.67 11.39 18.76
C LEU A 68 0.83 11.54 19.09
N VAL A 69 1.71 11.33 18.11
CA VAL A 69 3.14 11.61 18.27
C VAL A 69 3.36 13.11 18.49
N GLU A 70 2.82 13.95 17.60
CA GLU A 70 3.04 15.41 17.64
C GLU A 70 2.44 16.07 18.89
N GLU A 71 1.20 15.74 19.24
CA GLU A 71 0.46 16.45 20.29
C GLU A 71 0.65 15.89 21.69
N ARG A 72 1.09 14.63 21.80
CA ARG A 72 1.17 13.92 23.09
C ARG A 72 2.50 13.20 23.30
N GLY A 73 3.41 13.18 22.32
CA GLY A 73 4.64 12.40 22.41
C GLY A 73 4.39 10.91 22.57
N ALA A 74 3.27 10.40 22.02
CA ALA A 74 2.86 9.02 22.20
C ALA A 74 3.86 8.03 21.59
N ARG A 75 4.02 6.87 22.23
CA ARG A 75 4.80 5.75 21.69
C ARG A 75 3.86 4.87 20.88
N ILE A 76 4.14 4.73 19.59
CA ILE A 76 3.23 4.07 18.65
C ILE A 76 3.70 2.64 18.34
N ALA A 77 2.82 1.67 18.60
CA ALA A 77 2.94 0.31 18.08
C ALA A 77 1.89 0.08 16.98
N LEU A 78 2.35 -0.34 15.80
CA LEU A 78 1.48 -0.63 14.65
C LEU A 78 1.42 -2.15 14.42
N LEU A 79 0.20 -2.71 14.45
CA LEU A 79 -0.02 -4.11 14.11
C LEU A 79 -0.06 -4.31 12.59
N SER A 80 0.65 -5.33 12.13
CA SER A 80 0.65 -5.77 10.74
C SER A 80 0.58 -7.29 10.65
N ARG A 81 -0.16 -7.82 9.67
CA ARG A 81 -0.23 -9.28 9.44
C ARG A 81 1.07 -9.87 8.91
N ARG A 82 1.88 -9.06 8.21
CA ARG A 82 3.15 -9.48 7.59
C ARG A 82 4.32 -8.70 8.18
N PRO A 83 5.50 -9.34 8.34
CA PRO A 83 6.72 -8.61 8.65
C PRO A 83 7.06 -7.61 7.54
N LEU A 84 7.92 -6.65 7.86
CA LEU A 84 8.55 -5.78 6.88
C LEU A 84 9.98 -6.26 6.60
N PRO A 85 10.56 -5.91 5.45
CA PRO A 85 11.98 -6.05 5.21
C PRO A 85 12.80 -5.42 6.34
N ALA A 86 14.02 -5.93 6.55
CA ALA A 86 14.94 -5.37 7.54
C ALA A 86 15.24 -3.88 7.22
N PRO A 87 15.40 -3.00 8.23
CA PRO A 87 15.61 -1.57 8.03
C PRO A 87 16.75 -1.23 7.06
N GLU A 88 17.80 -2.04 7.04
CA GLU A 88 18.98 -1.88 6.17
C GLU A 88 18.63 -2.06 4.69
N ALA A 89 17.57 -2.79 4.38
CA ALA A 89 17.10 -3.02 3.02
C ALA A 89 16.07 -1.98 2.54
N TRP A 90 15.58 -1.08 3.41
CA TRP A 90 14.48 -0.17 3.08
C TRP A 90 14.79 0.76 1.91
N ASP A 91 16.00 1.33 1.86
CA ASP A 91 16.37 2.22 0.76
C ASP A 91 16.41 1.49 -0.59
N SER A 92 16.92 0.26 -0.60
CA SER A 92 16.92 -0.56 -1.83
C SER A 92 15.52 -0.97 -2.23
N TYR A 93 14.70 -1.36 -1.25
CA TYR A 93 13.31 -1.75 -1.47
C TYR A 93 12.48 -0.60 -2.02
N LEU A 94 12.58 0.59 -1.44
CA LEU A 94 11.83 1.77 -1.89
C LEU A 94 12.24 2.24 -3.30
N ARG A 95 13.48 1.96 -3.72
CA ARG A 95 13.94 2.24 -5.08
C ARG A 95 13.41 1.26 -6.11
N SER A 96 13.16 0.00 -5.75
CA SER A 96 12.70 -1.00 -6.72
C SER A 96 11.19 -1.18 -6.71
N ALA A 97 10.53 -0.94 -5.57
CA ALA A 97 9.12 -1.19 -5.37
C ALA A 97 8.23 -0.03 -5.89
N PRO A 98 7.11 -0.35 -6.56
CA PRO A 98 6.11 0.64 -6.95
C PRO A 98 5.58 1.45 -5.76
N PRO A 99 5.18 2.72 -5.93
CA PRO A 99 4.64 3.54 -4.85
C PRO A 99 3.41 2.92 -4.16
N GLN A 100 2.62 2.15 -4.90
CA GLN A 100 1.43 1.44 -4.43
C GLN A 100 1.73 0.08 -3.80
N ASP A 101 2.99 -0.36 -3.80
CA ASP A 101 3.37 -1.61 -3.15
C ASP A 101 3.09 -1.53 -1.63
N GLY A 102 2.50 -2.61 -1.11
CA GLY A 102 2.02 -2.64 0.27
C GLY A 102 3.13 -2.54 1.31
N ASP A 103 4.34 -2.98 1.03
CA ASP A 103 5.48 -2.88 1.95
C ASP A 103 6.13 -1.50 1.80
N ALA A 104 6.23 -0.97 0.58
CA ALA A 104 6.74 0.37 0.31
C ALA A 104 5.90 1.46 1.01
N VAL A 105 4.57 1.38 0.93
CA VAL A 105 3.66 2.28 1.64
C VAL A 105 3.91 2.24 3.15
N ARG A 106 4.07 1.04 3.72
CA ARG A 106 4.30 0.85 5.16
C ARG A 106 5.68 1.39 5.59
N ILE A 107 6.72 1.17 4.79
CA ILE A 107 8.07 1.70 5.07
C ILE A 107 8.04 3.24 5.06
N ARG A 108 7.42 3.86 4.06
CA ARG A 108 7.27 5.34 3.99
C ARG A 108 6.51 5.88 5.20
N ALA A 109 5.45 5.19 5.64
CA ALA A 109 4.70 5.55 6.85
C ALA A 109 5.59 5.54 8.11
N LEU A 110 6.45 4.53 8.28
CA LEU A 110 7.39 4.47 9.41
C LEU A 110 8.43 5.58 9.35
N ARG A 111 8.94 5.93 8.15
CA ARG A 111 9.85 7.07 7.98
C ARG A 111 9.20 8.38 8.39
N ARG A 112 7.97 8.61 7.96
CA ARG A 112 7.20 9.82 8.33
C ARG A 112 7.02 9.93 9.84
N LEU A 113 6.68 8.84 10.53
CA LEU A 113 6.64 8.83 12.00
C LEU A 113 8.03 9.09 12.63
N GLY A 114 9.10 8.57 12.01
CA GLY A 114 10.48 8.82 12.40
C GLY A 114 10.92 10.28 12.27
N GLU A 115 10.49 10.96 11.19
CA GLU A 115 10.73 12.40 10.96
C GLU A 115 10.05 13.28 12.02
N LEU A 116 8.96 12.80 12.61
CA LEU A 116 8.29 13.42 13.76
C LEU A 116 8.98 13.12 15.10
N GLY A 117 10.12 12.42 15.09
CA GLY A 117 10.89 12.05 16.28
C GLY A 117 10.37 10.81 17.02
N ALA A 118 9.40 10.09 16.48
CA ALA A 118 8.96 8.82 17.05
C ALA A 118 9.87 7.66 16.66
N SER A 119 9.91 6.63 17.49
CA SER A 119 10.49 5.32 17.14
C SER A 119 9.37 4.29 17.11
N PRO A 120 8.58 4.20 16.01
CA PRO A 120 7.43 3.31 15.97
C PRO A 120 7.84 1.84 16.01
N MET A 121 7.09 1.04 16.76
CA MET A 121 7.28 -0.41 16.82
C MET A 121 6.31 -1.11 15.88
N VAL A 122 6.82 -1.97 15.00
CA VAL A 122 5.96 -2.89 14.22
C VAL A 122 5.83 -4.20 14.96
N VAL A 123 4.59 -4.60 15.22
CA VAL A 123 4.24 -5.90 15.79
C VAL A 123 3.51 -6.73 14.75
N VAL A 124 3.96 -7.98 14.59
CA VAL A 124 3.40 -8.90 13.62
C VAL A 124 2.33 -9.74 14.30
N GLY A 125 1.14 -9.81 13.70
CA GLY A 125 0.05 -10.64 14.20
C GLY A 125 -1.26 -10.38 13.48
N ASP A 126 -2.15 -11.38 13.50
CA ASP A 126 -3.54 -11.22 13.12
C ASP A 126 -4.38 -10.82 14.33
N VAL A 127 -5.18 -9.75 14.19
CA VAL A 127 -6.10 -9.29 15.25
C VAL A 127 -7.15 -10.35 15.60
N CYS A 128 -7.49 -11.24 14.66
CA CYS A 128 -8.44 -12.33 14.89
C CYS A 128 -7.81 -13.53 15.63
N ASN A 129 -6.49 -13.53 15.83
CA ASN A 129 -5.78 -14.59 16.53
C ASN A 129 -5.39 -14.15 17.95
N LEU A 130 -5.90 -14.88 18.95
CA LEU A 130 -5.64 -14.57 20.36
C LEU A 130 -4.15 -14.68 20.73
N GLN A 131 -3.46 -15.72 20.25
CA GLN A 131 -2.05 -15.94 20.58
C GLN A 131 -1.16 -14.86 19.97
N ASP A 132 -1.45 -14.45 18.73
CA ASP A 132 -0.76 -13.35 18.06
C ASP A 132 -0.93 -12.05 18.84
N MET A 133 -2.15 -11.73 19.27
CA MET A 133 -2.43 -10.51 20.01
C MET A 133 -1.85 -10.51 21.42
N GLU A 134 -1.81 -11.66 22.11
CA GLU A 134 -1.08 -11.80 23.37
C GLU A 134 0.43 -11.61 23.20
N ALA A 135 1.00 -12.15 22.12
CA ALA A 135 2.42 -11.96 21.78
C ALA A 135 2.72 -10.50 21.41
N ALA A 136 1.85 -9.87 20.61
CA ALA A 136 1.96 -8.45 20.27
C ALA A 136 1.89 -7.58 21.52
N ARG A 137 0.94 -7.85 22.43
CA ARG A 137 0.83 -7.15 23.71
C ARG A 137 2.12 -7.27 24.53
N ARG A 138 2.64 -8.47 24.75
CA ARG A 138 3.90 -8.68 25.49
C ARG A 138 5.06 -7.91 24.87
N LYS A 139 5.23 -8.00 23.55
CA LYS A 139 6.32 -7.31 22.84
C LYS A 139 6.25 -5.79 23.00
N VAL A 140 5.05 -5.21 22.92
CA VAL A 140 4.85 -3.78 23.14
C VAL A 140 5.09 -3.41 24.61
N GLU A 141 4.60 -4.21 25.55
CA GLU A 141 4.79 -3.96 26.99
C GLU A 141 6.27 -4.06 27.41
N GLU A 142 7.04 -4.98 26.83
CA GLU A 142 8.48 -5.12 27.04
C GLU A 142 9.27 -3.92 26.49
N GLY A 143 8.88 -3.38 25.33
CA GLY A 143 9.62 -2.28 24.71
C GLY A 143 9.18 -0.88 25.15
N PHE A 144 7.88 -0.67 25.37
CA PHE A 144 7.31 0.66 25.65
C PHE A 144 6.68 0.78 27.04
N GLY A 145 6.44 -0.33 27.74
CA GLY A 145 5.66 -0.35 28.97
C GLY A 145 4.17 -0.56 28.72
N ARG A 146 3.35 -0.43 29.77
CA ARG A 146 1.91 -0.71 29.74
C ARG A 146 1.23 0.03 28.57
N ILE A 147 0.42 -0.69 27.80
CA ILE A 147 -0.43 -0.10 26.76
C ILE A 147 -1.57 0.68 27.43
N ASP A 148 -1.70 1.97 27.09
CA ASP A 148 -2.76 2.83 27.63
C ASP A 148 -3.94 2.96 26.68
N VAL A 149 -3.66 2.92 25.37
CA VAL A 149 -4.64 3.15 24.31
C VAL A 149 -4.58 2.05 23.26
N VAL A 150 -5.74 1.54 22.87
CA VAL A 150 -5.88 0.70 21.68
C VAL A 150 -6.79 1.40 20.68
N ILE A 151 -6.31 1.54 19.44
CA ILE A 151 -7.11 2.04 18.31
C ILE A 151 -7.31 0.88 17.34
N HIS A 152 -8.56 0.45 17.23
CA HIS A 152 -8.96 -0.62 16.33
C HIS A 152 -9.44 -0.06 14.99
N ALA A 153 -8.51 0.09 14.06
CA ALA A 153 -8.76 0.57 12.70
C ALA A 153 -8.70 -0.55 11.64
N ALA A 154 -8.51 -1.81 12.05
CA ALA A 154 -8.53 -2.94 11.13
C ALA A 154 -9.94 -3.15 10.54
N GLY A 155 -9.99 -3.40 9.24
CA GLY A 155 -11.23 -3.63 8.52
C GLY A 155 -10.97 -3.90 7.05
N ALA A 156 -11.95 -4.53 6.41
CA ALA A 156 -12.00 -4.76 4.97
C ALA A 156 -13.33 -4.25 4.42
N VAL A 157 -13.37 -4.02 3.12
CA VAL A 157 -14.57 -3.70 2.34
C VAL A 157 -14.51 -4.56 1.09
N ASP A 158 -15.65 -5.14 0.74
CA ASP A 158 -15.85 -5.89 -0.48
C ASP A 158 -17.27 -5.54 -0.95
N ASP A 159 -17.43 -4.58 -1.84
CA ASP A 159 -18.78 -4.09 -2.19
C ASP A 159 -19.39 -4.98 -3.25
N ALA A 160 -20.53 -5.61 -2.94
CA ALA A 160 -21.30 -6.38 -3.91
C ALA A 160 -22.79 -6.46 -3.53
N PRO A 161 -23.71 -6.57 -4.49
CA PRO A 161 -25.10 -6.87 -4.20
C PRO A 161 -25.21 -8.13 -3.32
N ILE A 162 -26.18 -8.17 -2.39
CA ILE A 162 -26.36 -9.30 -1.46
C ILE A 162 -26.46 -10.65 -2.19
N LEU A 163 -27.02 -10.67 -3.40
CA LEU A 163 -27.16 -11.87 -4.23
C LEU A 163 -25.84 -12.39 -4.81
N ALA A 164 -24.80 -11.55 -4.87
CA ALA A 164 -23.47 -11.90 -5.36
C ALA A 164 -22.50 -12.28 -4.23
N LYS A 165 -22.92 -12.15 -2.97
CA LYS A 165 -22.10 -12.43 -1.80
C LYS A 165 -22.04 -13.92 -1.49
N THR A 166 -20.86 -14.40 -1.14
CA THR A 166 -20.67 -15.73 -0.54
C THR A 166 -20.53 -15.60 0.97
N ALA A 167 -20.76 -16.70 1.70
CA ALA A 167 -20.55 -16.72 3.15
C ALA A 167 -19.09 -16.37 3.52
N GLU A 168 -18.13 -16.81 2.70
CA GLU A 168 -16.71 -16.51 2.87
C GLU A 168 -16.40 -15.02 2.67
N SER A 169 -16.91 -14.39 1.59
CA SER A 169 -16.69 -12.96 1.37
C SER A 169 -17.30 -12.08 2.47
N VAL A 170 -18.42 -12.53 3.04
CA VAL A 170 -19.07 -11.85 4.18
C VAL A 170 -18.21 -12.01 5.43
N GLU A 171 -17.72 -13.23 5.70
CA GLU A 171 -16.86 -13.52 6.83
C GLU A 171 -15.56 -12.70 6.78
N ASP A 172 -14.93 -12.55 5.61
CA ASP A 172 -13.73 -11.74 5.42
C ASP A 172 -13.93 -10.27 5.83
N VAL A 173 -15.13 -9.71 5.61
CA VAL A 173 -15.48 -8.34 6.01
C VAL A 173 -15.83 -8.26 7.51
N LEU A 174 -16.54 -9.26 8.04
CA LEU A 174 -16.95 -9.32 9.45
C LEU A 174 -15.77 -9.57 10.39
N ALA A 175 -14.90 -10.54 10.06
CA ALA A 175 -13.86 -11.09 10.93
C ALA A 175 -13.00 -10.03 11.64
N PRO A 176 -12.38 -9.04 10.97
CA PRO A 176 -11.53 -8.08 11.64
C PRO A 176 -12.28 -7.24 12.68
N LYS A 177 -13.57 -6.94 12.45
CA LYS A 177 -14.37 -6.09 13.33
C LYS A 177 -15.11 -6.87 14.41
N LEU A 178 -15.56 -8.09 14.11
CA LEU A 178 -16.27 -8.95 15.07
C LEU A 178 -15.26 -9.75 15.88
N HIS A 179 -14.63 -10.73 15.24
CA HIS A 179 -13.69 -11.63 15.88
C HIS A 179 -12.46 -10.89 16.41
N GLY A 180 -11.93 -9.93 15.65
CA GLY A 180 -10.84 -9.07 16.11
C GLY A 180 -11.19 -8.29 17.38
N THR A 181 -12.38 -7.69 17.45
CA THR A 181 -12.84 -7.00 18.67
C THR A 181 -13.02 -7.97 19.85
N MET A 182 -13.56 -9.17 19.62
CA MET A 182 -13.69 -10.18 20.66
C MET A 182 -12.32 -10.65 21.20
N VAL A 183 -11.31 -10.75 20.34
CA VAL A 183 -9.94 -11.05 20.76
C VAL A 183 -9.38 -9.88 21.58
N LEU A 184 -9.52 -8.64 21.09
CA LEU A 184 -9.05 -7.45 21.81
C LEU A 184 -9.69 -7.33 23.20
N ASP A 185 -10.98 -7.64 23.33
CA ASP A 185 -11.69 -7.62 24.63
C ASP A 185 -11.14 -8.66 25.64
N ARG A 186 -10.66 -9.80 25.15
CA ARG A 186 -10.01 -10.82 25.98
C ARG A 186 -8.59 -10.41 26.36
N VAL A 187 -7.83 -9.87 25.41
CA VAL A 187 -6.44 -9.45 25.60
C VAL A 187 -6.36 -8.21 26.50
N PHE A 188 -7.35 -7.33 26.43
CA PHE A 188 -7.43 -6.08 27.18
C PHE A 188 -8.73 -6.02 28.00
N PRO A 189 -8.77 -6.69 29.17
CA PRO A 189 -9.95 -6.71 30.04
C PRO A 189 -10.27 -5.31 30.60
N ASP A 190 -11.50 -5.12 31.07
CA ASP A 190 -11.95 -3.80 31.57
C ASP A 190 -11.03 -3.24 32.67
N GLY A 191 -10.56 -2.01 32.46
CA GLY A 191 -9.60 -1.31 33.32
C GLY A 191 -8.13 -1.55 32.98
N SER A 192 -7.81 -2.38 31.98
CA SER A 192 -6.41 -2.53 31.52
C SER A 192 -5.96 -1.35 30.63
N LEU A 193 -6.90 -0.67 29.98
CA LEU A 193 -6.66 0.48 29.11
C LEU A 193 -7.35 1.73 29.68
N ALA A 194 -6.77 2.90 29.39
CA ALA A 194 -7.44 4.17 29.60
C ALA A 194 -8.50 4.42 28.50
N LEU A 195 -8.20 4.03 27.26
CA LEU A 195 -9.07 4.25 26.11
C LEU A 195 -8.98 3.10 25.09
N MET A 196 -10.14 2.65 24.63
CA MET A 196 -10.31 1.79 23.47
C MET A 196 -11.16 2.52 22.43
N VAL A 197 -10.60 2.78 21.25
CA VAL A 197 -11.33 3.39 20.12
C VAL A 197 -11.55 2.35 19.05
N VAL A 198 -12.80 2.13 18.65
CA VAL A 198 -13.15 1.27 17.51
C VAL A 198 -13.62 2.11 16.34
N PHE A 199 -13.05 1.89 15.16
CA PHE A 199 -13.45 2.61 13.96
C PHE A 199 -14.65 1.94 13.32
N ALA A 200 -15.80 2.56 13.48
CA ALA A 200 -17.02 2.22 12.78
C ALA A 200 -17.20 3.14 11.55
N SER A 201 -18.39 3.16 10.95
CA SER A 201 -18.66 3.93 9.74
C SER A 201 -20.05 4.54 9.75
N THR A 202 -20.18 5.70 9.09
CA THR A 202 -21.48 6.31 8.75
C THR A 202 -22.34 5.45 7.83
N SER A 203 -21.78 4.39 7.21
CA SER A 203 -22.54 3.39 6.46
C SER A 203 -23.67 2.77 7.28
N THR A 204 -23.51 2.69 8.60
CA THR A 204 -24.53 2.22 9.54
C THR A 204 -25.80 3.08 9.59
N VAL A 205 -25.71 4.31 9.10
CA VAL A 205 -26.84 5.25 8.99
C VAL A 205 -27.29 5.42 7.55
N ILE A 206 -26.33 5.56 6.63
CA ILE A 206 -26.61 5.83 5.21
C ILE A 206 -27.10 4.55 4.50
N ALA A 207 -26.71 3.38 4.99
CA ALA A 207 -27.05 2.06 4.45
C ALA A 207 -26.84 1.95 2.93
N PRO A 208 -25.63 2.24 2.42
CA PRO A 208 -25.36 2.19 0.99
C PRO A 208 -25.59 0.80 0.41
N ALA A 209 -26.15 0.76 -0.81
CA ALA A 209 -26.35 -0.48 -1.53
C ALA A 209 -25.01 -1.20 -1.79
N GLY A 210 -24.98 -2.51 -1.57
CA GLY A 210 -23.79 -3.34 -1.79
C GLY A 210 -22.89 -3.54 -0.56
N GLN A 211 -23.18 -2.86 0.56
CA GLN A 211 -22.34 -2.90 1.77
C GLN A 211 -22.99 -3.66 2.93
N VAL A 212 -23.78 -4.72 2.66
CA VAL A 212 -24.61 -5.38 3.70
C VAL A 212 -23.80 -5.91 4.88
N ASP A 213 -22.67 -6.57 4.59
CA ASP A 213 -21.73 -7.12 5.56
C ASP A 213 -20.90 -6.02 6.23
N TYR A 214 -20.44 -5.02 5.48
CA TYR A 214 -19.72 -3.88 6.03
C TYR A 214 -20.59 -3.06 7.00
N VAL A 215 -21.86 -2.82 6.67
CA VAL A 215 -22.83 -2.18 7.57
C VAL A 215 -23.03 -3.01 8.83
N ALA A 216 -23.23 -4.32 8.70
CA ALA A 216 -23.36 -5.23 9.84
C ALA A 216 -22.11 -5.24 10.73
N ALA A 217 -20.92 -5.26 10.14
CA ALA A 217 -19.64 -5.24 10.84
C ALA A 217 -19.46 -3.97 11.69
N ASN A 218 -19.81 -2.82 11.13
CA ASN A 218 -19.69 -1.54 11.83
C ASN A 218 -20.81 -1.34 12.87
N GLU A 219 -22.04 -1.83 12.61
CA GLU A 219 -23.09 -1.80 13.64
C GLU A 219 -22.78 -2.71 14.82
N PHE A 220 -22.10 -3.84 14.59
CA PHE A 220 -21.56 -4.65 15.69
C PHE A 220 -20.63 -3.82 16.58
N LEU A 221 -19.68 -3.06 16.01
CA LEU A 221 -18.79 -2.19 16.78
C LEU A 221 -19.57 -1.13 17.59
N ASN A 222 -20.61 -0.53 16.99
CA ASN A 222 -21.49 0.41 17.69
C ASN A 222 -22.25 -0.24 18.85
N ALA A 223 -22.80 -1.44 18.65
CA ALA A 223 -23.48 -2.20 19.69
C ALA A 223 -22.51 -2.64 20.80
N TRP A 224 -21.33 -3.15 20.44
CA TRP A 224 -20.30 -3.57 21.37
C TRP A 224 -19.80 -2.40 22.22
N ALA A 225 -19.44 -1.27 21.62
CA ALA A 225 -19.01 -0.08 22.36
C ALA A 225 -20.11 0.42 23.32
N ARG A 226 -21.39 0.42 22.90
CA ARG A 226 -22.53 0.76 23.79
C ARG A 226 -22.66 -0.21 24.97
N SER A 227 -22.38 -1.50 24.76
CA SER A 227 -22.44 -2.50 25.83
C SER A 227 -21.36 -2.29 26.92
N ARG A 228 -20.30 -1.53 26.61
CA ARG A 228 -19.20 -1.19 27.53
C ARG A 228 -19.41 0.15 28.26
N ALA A 229 -20.55 0.82 28.05
CA ALA A 229 -20.86 2.06 28.74
C ALA A 229 -20.83 1.88 30.27
N GLY A 230 -20.09 2.76 30.96
CA GLY A 230 -19.91 2.71 32.41
C GLY A 230 -18.81 1.77 32.91
N GLY A 231 -18.04 1.15 32.01
CA GLY A 231 -16.83 0.38 32.35
C GLY A 231 -15.67 1.26 32.84
N LYS A 232 -14.61 0.62 33.36
CA LYS A 232 -13.37 1.29 33.79
C LYS A 232 -12.51 1.75 32.61
N THR A 233 -12.50 0.99 31.52
CA THR A 233 -11.91 1.41 30.25
C THR A 233 -12.94 2.24 29.48
N ARG A 234 -12.56 3.46 29.08
CA ARG A 234 -13.41 4.26 28.20
C ARG A 234 -13.42 3.63 26.82
N VAL A 235 -14.59 3.23 26.33
CA VAL A 235 -14.75 2.70 24.96
C VAL A 235 -15.52 3.70 24.11
N VAL A 236 -14.98 4.01 22.93
CA VAL A 236 -15.59 4.93 21.97
C VAL A 236 -15.67 4.27 20.61
N SER A 237 -16.87 4.20 20.03
CA SER A 237 -17.05 3.93 18.60
C SER A 237 -17.15 5.24 17.84
N ILE A 238 -16.39 5.36 16.75
CA ILE A 238 -16.44 6.54 15.87
C ILE A 238 -16.93 6.09 14.51
N ASN A 239 -18.11 6.58 14.12
CA ASN A 239 -18.67 6.37 12.78
C ASN A 239 -18.02 7.36 11.81
N TRP A 240 -16.97 6.92 11.11
CA TRP A 240 -16.28 7.77 10.14
C TRP A 240 -17.10 7.97 8.86
N GLY A 241 -17.07 9.21 8.36
CA GLY A 241 -17.55 9.56 7.02
C GLY A 241 -16.52 9.26 5.94
N ILE A 242 -16.73 9.84 4.75
CA ILE A 242 -15.76 9.80 3.66
C ILE A 242 -14.59 10.74 4.01
N TRP A 243 -13.36 10.23 3.88
CA TRP A 243 -12.14 11.03 3.96
C TRP A 243 -11.63 11.29 2.54
N SER A 244 -11.35 12.56 2.23
CA SER A 244 -10.98 13.01 0.87
C SER A 244 -9.62 12.48 0.42
N ASP A 245 -8.64 12.46 1.32
CA ASP A 245 -7.23 12.30 0.94
C ASP A 245 -6.64 10.94 1.34
N VAL A 246 -7.23 10.27 2.33
CA VAL A 246 -6.69 9.03 2.90
C VAL A 246 -7.80 8.01 3.21
N GLY A 247 -7.42 6.73 3.27
CA GLY A 247 -8.34 5.64 3.62
C GLY A 247 -9.01 4.98 2.40
N MET A 248 -9.96 4.08 2.67
CA MET A 248 -10.53 3.19 1.64
C MET A 248 -11.29 3.95 0.55
N ALA A 249 -11.98 5.04 0.90
CA ALA A 249 -12.74 5.84 -0.07
C ALA A 249 -11.82 6.57 -1.06
N ALA A 250 -10.75 7.21 -0.56
CA ALA A 250 -9.74 7.85 -1.42
C ALA A 250 -9.04 6.82 -2.32
N ALA A 251 -8.72 5.64 -1.79
CA ALA A 251 -8.10 4.56 -2.56
C ALA A 251 -9.03 4.01 -3.66
N ALA A 252 -10.34 3.92 -3.43
CA ALA A 252 -11.31 3.46 -4.42
C ALA A 252 -11.58 4.49 -5.54
N LEU A 253 -11.43 5.79 -5.24
CA LEU A 253 -11.62 6.89 -6.20
C LEU A 253 -10.35 7.23 -6.98
N ALA A 254 -9.17 6.94 -6.42
CA ALA A 254 -7.92 7.04 -7.12
C ALA A 254 -7.86 5.97 -8.22
N GLY A 255 -7.99 6.38 -9.49
CA GLY A 255 -7.55 5.54 -10.62
C GLY A 255 -6.06 5.20 -10.47
N PRO A 256 -5.49 4.32 -11.32
CA PRO A 256 -4.06 4.02 -11.26
C PRO A 256 -3.27 5.32 -11.43
N ALA A 257 -2.76 5.85 -10.31
CA ALA A 257 -1.95 7.04 -10.32
C ALA A 257 -0.66 6.70 -11.06
N SER A 258 -0.34 7.45 -12.11
CA SER A 258 0.99 7.37 -12.71
C SER A 258 2.00 7.77 -11.64
N ALA A 259 3.00 6.92 -11.37
CA ALA A 259 4.07 7.30 -10.47
C ALA A 259 4.77 8.56 -10.99
N PRO A 260 5.21 9.48 -10.12
CA PRO A 260 5.98 10.64 -10.56
C PRO A 260 7.28 10.18 -11.25
N GLU A 261 7.77 10.99 -12.19
CA GLU A 261 9.11 10.81 -12.74
C GLU A 261 10.15 11.40 -11.77
N GLU A 262 11.18 10.62 -11.48
CA GLU A 262 12.30 10.98 -10.62
C GLU A 262 13.61 10.94 -11.43
N PRO A 263 14.54 11.90 -11.27
CA PRO A 263 15.81 11.86 -11.98
C PRO A 263 16.67 10.68 -11.51
N VAL A 264 17.43 10.08 -12.43
CA VAL A 264 18.41 9.03 -12.10
C VAL A 264 19.83 9.46 -12.43
N ASP A 265 20.79 9.00 -11.63
CA ASP A 265 22.22 9.24 -11.87
C ASP A 265 22.78 8.09 -12.71
N GLN A 266 22.47 8.07 -14.01
CA GLN A 266 23.01 7.12 -14.99
C GLN A 266 23.39 7.84 -16.29
N PRO A 267 24.50 7.45 -16.95
CA PRO A 267 24.94 8.11 -18.17
C PRO A 267 23.95 8.10 -19.33
N MET A 268 23.15 7.05 -19.52
CA MET A 268 22.23 6.85 -20.64
C MET A 268 20.75 6.94 -20.24
N LEU A 269 20.42 7.11 -18.95
CA LEU A 269 19.05 7.22 -18.46
C LEU A 269 18.89 8.54 -17.68
N ASP A 270 17.80 9.26 -17.94
CA ASP A 270 17.57 10.59 -17.33
C ASP A 270 16.57 10.51 -16.18
N THR A 271 15.50 9.73 -16.34
CA THR A 271 14.41 9.61 -15.35
C THR A 271 13.97 8.17 -15.10
N ALA A 272 13.31 7.94 -13.97
CA ALA A 272 12.65 6.70 -13.59
C ALA A 272 11.21 6.97 -13.11
N THR A 273 10.30 6.06 -13.44
CA THR A 273 8.90 6.04 -12.99
C THR A 273 8.37 4.60 -12.98
N PHE A 274 7.08 4.40 -12.80
CA PHE A 274 6.39 3.12 -12.93
C PHE A 274 5.20 3.25 -13.88
N ASP A 275 4.99 2.23 -14.71
CA ASP A 275 3.76 2.13 -15.51
C ASP A 275 2.56 1.73 -14.64
N GLY A 276 1.35 1.75 -15.24
CA GLY A 276 0.12 1.37 -14.54
C GLY A 276 0.07 -0.09 -14.08
N GLY A 277 0.97 -0.95 -14.59
CA GLY A 277 1.15 -2.33 -14.13
C GLY A 277 2.18 -2.46 -13.01
N GLY A 278 2.76 -1.35 -12.53
CA GLY A 278 3.81 -1.35 -11.51
C GLY A 278 5.18 -1.79 -12.04
N ASN A 279 5.41 -1.81 -13.36
CA ASN A 279 6.74 -2.12 -13.89
C ASN A 279 7.61 -0.87 -13.88
N ARG A 280 8.89 -1.03 -13.56
CA ARG A 280 9.86 0.07 -13.62
C ARG A 280 10.02 0.53 -15.07
N VAL A 281 9.96 1.84 -15.27
CA VAL A 281 10.20 2.50 -16.56
C VAL A 281 11.26 3.57 -16.38
N PHE A 282 12.25 3.60 -17.28
CA PHE A 282 13.23 4.66 -17.38
C PHE A 282 13.00 5.46 -18.67
N GLY A 283 13.18 6.77 -18.60
CA GLY A 283 13.11 7.69 -19.73
C GLY A 283 14.46 8.33 -20.02
N ALA A 284 14.74 8.59 -21.29
CA ALA A 284 15.90 9.37 -21.70
C ALA A 284 15.66 10.11 -23.01
N GLU A 285 16.26 11.28 -23.15
CA GLU A 285 16.32 12.04 -24.41
C GLU A 285 17.77 12.12 -24.88
N TRP A 286 18.07 11.50 -26.02
CA TRP A 286 19.42 11.42 -26.56
C TRP A 286 19.59 12.29 -27.79
N PRO A 287 20.17 13.49 -27.65
CA PRO A 287 20.60 14.26 -28.82
C PRO A 287 21.73 13.51 -29.55
N VAL A 288 21.84 13.69 -30.87
CA VAL A 288 22.78 12.91 -31.71
C VAL A 288 24.24 13.06 -31.27
N GLU A 289 24.60 14.18 -30.64
CA GLU A 289 25.95 14.51 -30.16
C GLU A 289 26.42 13.65 -28.98
N ARG A 290 25.53 12.80 -28.42
CA ARG A 290 25.92 11.86 -27.38
C ARG A 290 26.99 10.92 -27.93
N TRP A 291 28.11 10.80 -27.21
CA TRP A 291 29.30 10.08 -27.68
C TRP A 291 29.01 8.65 -28.15
N PHE A 292 28.07 7.95 -27.51
CA PHE A 292 27.69 6.59 -27.85
C PHE A 292 26.83 6.49 -29.12
N LEU A 293 26.27 7.60 -29.61
CA LEU A 293 25.61 7.71 -30.91
C LEU A 293 26.57 8.28 -31.95
N ASP A 294 27.17 9.45 -31.70
CA ASP A 294 28.02 10.15 -32.66
C ASP A 294 29.29 9.35 -33.02
N GLY A 295 29.81 8.57 -32.07
CA GLY A 295 30.91 7.64 -32.30
C GLY A 295 30.55 6.38 -33.10
N HIS A 296 29.25 6.14 -33.36
CA HIS A 296 28.74 4.94 -34.03
C HIS A 296 27.86 5.31 -35.22
N ARG A 297 28.53 5.65 -36.33
CA ARG A 297 27.88 6.04 -37.58
C ARG A 297 28.03 4.99 -38.67
N THR A 298 26.99 4.80 -39.47
CA THR A 298 27.06 4.00 -40.70
C THR A 298 27.95 4.68 -41.74
N GLY A 299 28.35 3.96 -42.79
CA GLY A 299 29.03 4.55 -43.94
C GLY A 299 28.22 5.64 -44.66
N ALA A 300 26.90 5.68 -44.46
CA ALA A 300 26.01 6.73 -44.96
C ALA A 300 25.87 7.92 -43.97
N GLY A 301 26.64 7.93 -42.89
CA GLY A 301 26.65 9.00 -41.89
C GLY A 301 25.62 8.88 -40.78
N GLN A 302 24.60 8.03 -40.91
CA GLN A 302 23.54 7.89 -39.90
C GLN A 302 24.08 7.36 -38.56
N ALA A 303 23.80 8.06 -37.46
CA ALA A 303 24.15 7.62 -36.10
C ALA A 303 23.18 6.53 -35.62
N LEU A 304 23.71 5.50 -34.98
CA LEU A 304 22.92 4.40 -34.41
C LEU A 304 23.45 3.97 -33.04
N LEU A 305 22.57 3.45 -32.20
CA LEU A 305 23.01 2.76 -30.99
C LEU A 305 23.63 1.40 -31.37
N PRO A 306 24.90 1.13 -31.04
CA PRO A 306 25.52 -0.17 -31.29
C PRO A 306 24.87 -1.24 -30.41
N GLY A 307 24.96 -2.52 -30.82
CA GLY A 307 24.41 -3.65 -30.05
C GLY A 307 24.92 -3.72 -28.60
N THR A 308 26.19 -3.37 -28.37
CA THR A 308 26.78 -3.27 -27.02
C THR A 308 26.19 -2.15 -26.17
N GLY A 309 25.61 -1.12 -26.79
CA GLY A 309 24.90 -0.05 -26.08
C GLY A 309 23.65 -0.56 -25.34
N TYR A 310 22.97 -1.58 -25.89
CA TYR A 310 21.84 -2.21 -25.19
C TYR A 310 22.29 -3.01 -23.96
N LEU A 311 23.51 -3.56 -23.97
CA LEU A 311 24.08 -4.25 -22.81
C LEU A 311 24.40 -3.26 -21.69
N GLU A 312 24.96 -2.09 -22.03
CA GLU A 312 25.19 -1.02 -21.04
C GLU A 312 23.86 -0.48 -20.52
N LEU A 313 22.85 -0.26 -21.38
CA LEU A 313 21.51 0.14 -20.94
C LEU A 313 20.90 -0.85 -19.95
N ALA A 314 21.06 -2.16 -20.17
CA ALA A 314 20.62 -3.16 -19.20
C ALA A 314 21.37 -3.00 -17.86
N ALA A 315 22.69 -2.78 -17.89
CA ALA A 315 23.49 -2.58 -16.69
C ALA A 315 23.11 -1.29 -15.93
N GLU A 316 22.94 -0.17 -16.64
CA GLU A 316 22.51 1.10 -16.07
C GLU A 316 21.07 1.03 -15.51
N ALA A 317 20.16 0.37 -16.22
CA ALA A 317 18.80 0.13 -15.74
C ALA A 317 18.79 -0.70 -14.45
N MET A 318 19.61 -1.75 -14.36
CA MET A 318 19.76 -2.56 -13.14
C MET A 318 20.34 -1.74 -11.98
N ARG A 319 21.38 -0.93 -12.22
CA ARG A 319 21.95 -0.02 -11.21
C ARG A 319 20.91 0.98 -10.72
N ALA A 320 20.18 1.63 -11.63
CA ALA A 320 19.13 2.60 -11.30
C ALA A 320 17.93 1.94 -10.59
N GLN A 321 17.63 0.68 -10.89
CA GLN A 321 16.62 -0.13 -10.18
C GLN A 321 17.07 -0.51 -8.76
N GLY A 322 18.33 -0.26 -8.39
CA GLY A 322 18.89 -0.61 -7.08
C GLY A 322 19.52 -2.00 -7.02
N GLU A 323 19.81 -2.61 -8.16
CA GLU A 323 20.42 -3.94 -8.28
C GLU A 323 21.78 -3.86 -9.00
N PRO A 324 22.81 -3.27 -8.38
CA PRO A 324 24.13 -3.08 -9.01
C PRO A 324 24.97 -4.37 -9.07
N GLY A 325 24.44 -5.49 -8.59
CA GLY A 325 25.11 -6.78 -8.55
C GLY A 325 25.29 -7.43 -9.92
N PRO A 326 25.98 -8.59 -9.98
CA PRO A 326 26.07 -9.34 -11.23
C PRO A 326 24.69 -9.84 -11.66
N PHE A 327 24.45 -9.87 -12.96
CA PHE A 327 23.22 -10.38 -13.56
C PHE A 327 23.52 -11.14 -14.86
N GLU A 328 22.62 -12.02 -15.24
CA GLU A 328 22.63 -12.75 -16.49
C GLU A 328 21.67 -12.09 -17.49
N ILE A 329 22.03 -12.10 -18.77
CA ILE A 329 21.16 -11.70 -19.89
C ILE A 329 20.89 -12.95 -20.73
N ARG A 330 19.62 -13.26 -20.96
CA ARG A 330 19.15 -14.36 -21.83
C ARG A 330 18.24 -13.80 -22.92
N ASP A 331 18.24 -14.48 -24.06
CA ASP A 331 17.31 -14.21 -25.15
C ASP A 331 17.30 -12.73 -25.60
N LEU A 332 18.49 -12.15 -25.78
CA LEU A 332 18.61 -10.77 -26.26
C LEU A 332 18.34 -10.70 -27.78
N TYR A 333 17.26 -10.03 -28.15
CA TYR A 333 16.87 -9.79 -29.53
C TYR A 333 17.00 -8.30 -29.89
N PHE A 334 17.56 -8.02 -31.07
CA PHE A 334 17.57 -6.69 -31.69
C PHE A 334 16.53 -6.68 -32.81
N LEU A 335 15.42 -5.98 -32.60
CA LEU A 335 14.25 -6.02 -33.47
C LEU A 335 14.21 -4.85 -34.46
N HIS A 336 14.52 -3.64 -33.99
CA HIS A 336 14.57 -2.44 -34.83
C HIS A 336 15.77 -1.57 -34.46
N PRO A 337 16.49 -1.02 -35.46
CA PRO A 337 17.62 -0.12 -35.19
C PRO A 337 17.13 1.15 -34.49
N LEU A 338 17.84 1.56 -33.44
CA LEU A 338 17.65 2.86 -32.82
C LEU A 338 18.64 3.82 -33.48
N ALA A 339 18.14 4.60 -34.44
CA ALA A 339 18.94 5.51 -35.24
C ALA A 339 18.48 6.96 -35.06
N VAL A 340 19.42 7.90 -35.07
CA VAL A 340 19.17 9.33 -34.89
C VAL A 340 19.71 10.08 -36.10
N ALA A 341 18.88 10.94 -36.68
CA ALA A 341 19.30 11.81 -37.78
C ALA A 341 20.19 12.94 -37.26
N ASP A 342 21.02 13.52 -38.12
CA ASP A 342 21.84 14.67 -37.76
C ASP A 342 21.00 15.86 -37.30
N GLY A 343 21.42 16.49 -36.20
CA GLY A 343 20.67 17.54 -35.51
C GLY A 343 19.38 17.05 -34.83
N GLY A 344 19.15 15.74 -34.79
CA GLY A 344 17.98 15.11 -34.16
C GLY A 344 18.23 14.66 -32.71
N SER A 345 17.15 14.20 -32.07
CA SER A 345 17.16 13.54 -30.77
C SER A 345 16.32 12.26 -30.83
N ALA A 346 16.67 11.26 -30.03
CA ALA A 346 15.85 10.08 -29.79
C ALA A 346 15.26 10.12 -28.38
N SER A 347 13.93 10.05 -28.31
CA SER A 347 13.22 9.73 -27.09
C SER A 347 13.27 8.23 -26.86
N VAL A 348 13.78 7.80 -25.71
CA VAL A 348 14.01 6.40 -25.37
C VAL A 348 13.33 6.05 -24.06
N ARG A 349 12.72 4.86 -24.06
CA ARG A 349 12.07 4.28 -22.90
C ARG A 349 12.58 2.86 -22.68
N VAL A 350 13.09 2.62 -21.47
CA VAL A 350 13.49 1.28 -21.03
C VAL A 350 12.47 0.78 -20.01
N ARG A 351 11.91 -0.41 -20.20
CA ARG A 351 10.97 -1.03 -19.26
C ARG A 351 11.55 -2.30 -18.68
N LEU A 352 11.43 -2.47 -17.36
CA LEU A 352 11.71 -3.70 -16.64
C LEU A 352 10.39 -4.32 -16.19
N GLY A 353 9.82 -5.19 -17.03
CA GLY A 353 8.62 -5.95 -16.71
C GLY A 353 8.91 -7.09 -15.76
N HIS A 354 7.98 -7.45 -14.86
CA HIS A 354 8.18 -8.56 -13.94
C HIS A 354 8.33 -9.92 -14.68
N ALA A 355 9.34 -10.71 -14.31
CA ALA A 355 9.54 -12.09 -14.77
C ALA A 355 9.86 -13.03 -13.60
N GLU A 356 9.70 -14.33 -13.79
CA GLU A 356 9.76 -15.36 -12.72
C GLU A 356 11.03 -15.30 -11.85
N ASN A 357 12.18 -14.87 -12.41
CA ASN A 357 13.46 -14.73 -11.71
C ASN A 357 14.22 -13.45 -12.12
N GLY A 358 13.52 -12.35 -12.36
CA GLY A 358 14.13 -11.08 -12.77
C GLY A 358 13.18 -10.23 -13.60
N TYR A 359 13.67 -9.71 -14.72
CA TYR A 359 12.97 -8.73 -15.52
C TYR A 359 12.91 -9.10 -17.00
N LEU A 360 11.77 -8.79 -17.62
CA LEU A 360 11.67 -8.60 -19.06
C LEU A 360 12.15 -7.18 -19.37
N PHE A 361 13.35 -7.06 -19.92
CA PHE A 361 13.97 -5.81 -20.36
C PHE A 361 13.47 -5.48 -21.77
N GLU A 362 12.87 -4.31 -21.96
CA GLU A 362 12.46 -3.78 -23.26
C GLU A 362 13.04 -2.39 -23.48
N VAL A 363 13.64 -2.15 -24.64
CA VAL A 363 14.06 -0.81 -25.08
C VAL A 363 13.18 -0.37 -26.23
N ARG A 364 12.54 0.78 -26.07
CA ARG A 364 11.68 1.39 -27.08
C ARG A 364 12.14 2.81 -27.38
N SER A 365 12.01 3.23 -28.63
CA SER A 365 12.35 4.59 -29.06
C SER A 365 11.21 5.22 -29.85
N GLY A 366 11.18 6.54 -29.88
CA GLY A 366 10.29 7.31 -30.74
C GLY A 366 10.43 6.90 -32.20
N LEU A 367 9.31 6.62 -32.85
CA LEU A 367 9.17 6.36 -34.27
C LEU A 367 7.95 7.12 -34.82
N VAL A 368 7.91 7.35 -36.12
CA VAL A 368 6.72 7.84 -36.81
C VAL A 368 6.09 6.67 -37.55
N HIS A 369 4.90 6.26 -37.12
CA HIS A 369 4.11 5.21 -37.77
C HIS A 369 2.85 5.84 -38.38
N GLU A 370 2.70 5.76 -39.71
CA GLU A 370 1.58 6.35 -40.45
C GLU A 370 1.34 7.84 -40.14
N GLY A 371 2.43 8.61 -39.96
CA GLY A 371 2.36 10.04 -39.63
C GLY A 371 2.01 10.36 -38.17
N ARG A 372 1.91 9.34 -37.30
CA ARG A 372 1.68 9.53 -35.86
C ARG A 372 2.93 9.15 -35.04
N PRO A 373 3.26 9.90 -33.98
CA PRO A 373 4.28 9.49 -33.02
C PRO A 373 3.89 8.16 -32.36
N ALA A 374 4.80 7.21 -32.35
CA ALA A 374 4.67 5.91 -31.71
C ALA A 374 5.99 5.52 -31.02
N LEU A 375 5.94 4.52 -30.14
CA LEU A 375 7.13 3.90 -29.57
C LEU A 375 7.33 2.52 -30.20
N GLY A 376 8.41 2.35 -30.96
CA GLY A 376 8.78 1.05 -31.52
C GLY A 376 9.66 0.26 -30.57
N LEU A 377 9.51 -1.07 -30.56
CA LEU A 377 10.38 -1.96 -29.81
C LEU A 377 11.70 -2.18 -30.56
N ASN A 378 12.80 -1.70 -29.98
CA ASN A 378 14.13 -1.81 -30.56
C ASN A 378 14.84 -3.10 -30.12
N ALA A 379 14.76 -3.43 -28.84
CA ALA A 379 15.37 -4.63 -28.28
C ALA A 379 14.58 -5.16 -27.10
N GLU A 380 14.70 -6.47 -26.86
CA GLU A 380 14.17 -7.12 -25.68
C GLU A 380 15.10 -8.22 -25.18
N ALA A 381 15.08 -8.49 -23.87
CA ALA A 381 15.83 -9.57 -23.25
C ALA A 381 15.20 -10.00 -21.92
N ARG A 382 15.59 -11.17 -21.42
CA ARG A 382 15.39 -11.54 -20.01
C ARG A 382 16.66 -11.22 -19.24
N ILE A 383 16.54 -10.46 -18.16
CA ILE A 383 17.66 -10.14 -17.27
C ILE A 383 17.37 -10.65 -15.86
N ALA A 384 18.34 -11.27 -15.20
CA ALA A 384 18.15 -11.92 -13.92
C ALA A 384 19.38 -11.70 -13.01
N PRO A 385 19.21 -11.21 -11.77
CA PRO A 385 20.29 -11.16 -10.80
C PRO A 385 20.90 -12.54 -10.54
N ILE A 386 22.20 -12.59 -10.29
CA ILE A 386 22.92 -13.83 -9.92
C ILE A 386 23.80 -13.57 -8.71
N ASP A 387 24.03 -14.61 -7.90
CA ASP A 387 24.83 -14.48 -6.66
C ASP A 387 26.34 -14.46 -6.91
N ALA A 388 26.78 -15.12 -7.98
CA ALA A 388 28.19 -15.28 -8.30
C ALA A 388 28.58 -14.38 -9.48
N PRO A 389 29.69 -13.63 -9.40
CA PRO A 389 30.21 -12.90 -10.54
C PRO A 389 30.58 -13.87 -11.66
N ALA A 390 30.37 -13.45 -12.90
CA ALA A 390 30.76 -14.24 -14.07
C ALA A 390 32.28 -14.58 -14.03
N PRO A 391 32.69 -15.76 -14.50
CA PRO A 391 34.11 -16.10 -14.60
C PRO A 391 34.87 -15.02 -15.37
N ARG A 392 36.05 -14.62 -14.87
CA ARG A 392 36.90 -13.68 -15.60
C ARG A 392 37.27 -14.26 -16.97
N VAL A 393 36.95 -13.51 -18.01
CA VAL A 393 37.38 -13.85 -19.38
C VAL A 393 38.83 -13.40 -19.55
N ASP A 394 39.70 -14.33 -19.94
CA ASP A 394 41.09 -14.01 -20.32
C ASP A 394 41.12 -13.34 -21.71
N VAL A 395 40.92 -12.02 -21.70
CA VAL A 395 40.90 -11.21 -22.93
C VAL A 395 42.24 -11.30 -23.68
N LEU A 396 43.37 -11.34 -22.96
CA LEU A 396 44.69 -11.43 -23.58
C LEU A 396 44.90 -12.80 -24.25
N GLY A 397 44.49 -13.87 -23.58
CA GLY A 397 44.47 -15.22 -24.14
C GLY A 397 43.57 -15.33 -25.38
N LEU A 398 42.38 -14.72 -25.36
CA LEU A 398 41.51 -14.69 -26.54
C LEU A 398 42.12 -13.90 -27.71
N LEU A 399 42.69 -12.72 -27.44
CA LEU A 399 43.37 -11.90 -28.46
C LEU A 399 44.55 -12.66 -29.10
N SER A 400 45.31 -13.42 -28.32
CA SER A 400 46.42 -14.24 -28.83
C SER A 400 45.97 -15.35 -29.80
N ARG A 401 44.69 -15.76 -29.72
CA ARG A 401 44.08 -16.78 -30.59
C ARG A 401 43.47 -16.18 -31.87
N CYS A 402 43.20 -14.88 -31.91
CA CYS A 402 42.67 -14.20 -33.08
C CYS A 402 43.78 -14.00 -34.12
N ARG A 403 43.78 -14.79 -35.20
CA ARG A 403 44.84 -14.81 -36.22
C ARG A 403 44.72 -13.75 -37.33
N ALA A 404 43.81 -12.79 -37.21
CA ALA A 404 43.70 -11.69 -38.16
C ALA A 404 43.40 -10.40 -37.41
N ARG A 405 44.29 -9.40 -37.55
CA ARG A 405 43.94 -8.01 -37.32
C ARG A 405 43.20 -7.57 -38.59
N VAL A 406 41.89 -7.33 -38.48
CA VAL A 406 41.13 -6.61 -39.51
C VAL A 406 41.44 -5.14 -39.38
#